data_AF-A0A8K0IQI1-F1
#
_entry.id   AF-A0A8K0IQI1-F1
#
_cell.length_a   1.000
_cell.length_b   1.000
_cell.length_c   1.000
_cell.angle_alpha   90.00
_cell.angle_beta   90.00
_cell.angle_gamma   90.00
#
_symmetry.space_group_name_H-M   'P 1'
#
loop_
_entity.id
_entity.type
_entity.pdbx_description
1 polymer ?
#
loop_
_entity_poly.entity_id
_entity_poly.type
_entity_poly.pdbx_seq_one_letter_code
_entity_poly.pdbx_strand_id
1 'polypeptide(L)'
;MARPQEMRRGSLLSVRRRKKRVIGLEQKSPFQYLVRRKVRKLKKMVPGCQDDGVEAVLRKTAEYIAFLELQVTALKSLSYIYGV
;
A
#
# COMPACT_ATOMS: atom_id res chain seq x y z
N MET A 1 3.11 70.18 13.75
CA MET A 1 2.26 69.15 14.39
C MET A 1 1.58 68.33 13.29
N ALA A 2 1.74 66.99 13.36
CA ALA A 2 0.96 65.90 12.72
C ALA A 2 0.98 65.66 11.17
N ARG A 3 1.68 64.58 10.74
CA ARG A 3 1.20 63.57 9.76
C ARG A 3 0.22 62.60 10.48
N PRO A 4 -0.56 61.68 9.87
CA PRO A 4 -0.42 60.97 8.56
C PRO A 4 -1.79 60.83 7.78
N GLN A 5 -1.92 60.21 6.60
CA GLN A 5 -2.18 58.77 6.44
C GLN A 5 -2.25 58.36 4.96
N GLU A 6 -1.67 57.19 4.71
CA GLU A 6 -1.51 56.46 3.46
C GLU A 6 -2.79 55.65 3.11
N MET A 7 -3.23 55.64 1.84
CA MET A 7 -4.20 54.65 1.34
C MET A 7 -3.71 53.98 0.05
N ARG A 8 -2.98 52.87 0.25
CA ARG A 8 -3.09 51.54 -0.36
C ARG A 8 -3.86 51.44 -1.70
N ARG A 9 -3.16 51.14 -2.80
CA ARG A 9 -2.95 49.80 -3.41
C ARG A 9 -4.21 49.09 -3.94
N GLY A 10 -4.22 48.83 -5.25
CA GLY A 10 -5.10 47.86 -5.90
C GLY A 10 -4.62 47.52 -7.31
N SER A 11 -3.53 46.76 -7.40
CA SER A 11 -2.93 46.28 -8.64
C SER A 11 -3.92 45.48 -9.50
N LEU A 12 -3.98 45.80 -10.79
CA LEU A 12 -4.62 45.01 -11.84
C LEU A 12 -4.26 43.53 -11.66
N LEU A 13 -5.28 42.74 -11.33
CA LEU A 13 -5.18 41.32 -11.10
C LEU A 13 -4.73 40.64 -12.39
N SER A 14 -3.41 40.41 -12.52
CA SER A 14 -2.88 39.50 -13.52
C SER A 14 -3.50 38.12 -13.27
N VAL A 15 -4.44 37.74 -14.13
CA VAL A 15 -5.01 36.40 -14.16
C VAL A 15 -3.90 35.44 -14.59
N ARG A 16 -3.08 35.05 -13.61
CA ARG A 16 -2.09 34.00 -13.75
C ARG A 16 -2.86 32.71 -14.02
N ARG A 17 -3.03 32.39 -15.29
CA ARG A 17 -3.42 31.06 -15.77
C ARG A 17 -2.41 30.06 -15.23
N ARG A 18 -2.68 29.51 -14.05
CA ARG A 18 -1.96 28.36 -13.51
C ARG A 18 -2.28 27.17 -14.42
N LYS A 19 -1.46 26.99 -15.45
CA LYS A 19 -1.31 25.72 -16.17
C LYS A 19 -0.95 24.69 -15.08
N LYS A 20 -1.95 23.94 -14.60
CA LYS A 20 -1.71 22.75 -13.79
C LYS A 20 -0.91 21.81 -14.67
N ARG A 21 0.41 21.79 -14.47
CA ARG A 21 1.28 20.74 -14.98
C ARG A 21 0.70 19.45 -14.41
N VAL A 22 0.09 18.65 -15.27
CA VAL A 22 -0.22 17.26 -14.99
C VAL A 22 1.16 16.60 -14.90
N ILE A 23 1.73 16.61 -13.71
CA ILE A 23 2.91 15.82 -13.37
C ILE A 23 2.50 14.39 -13.69
N GLY A 24 3.23 13.78 -14.62
CA GLY A 24 2.93 12.49 -15.19
C GLY A 24 2.53 11.50 -14.11
N LEU A 25 1.23 11.23 -14.02
CA LEU A 25 0.76 9.91 -13.66
C LEU A 25 1.24 9.03 -14.79
N GLU A 26 2.47 8.52 -14.68
CA GLU A 26 2.81 7.28 -15.36
C GLU A 26 1.66 6.34 -15.03
N GLN A 27 0.83 6.07 -16.04
CA GLN A 27 -0.25 5.12 -15.96
C GLN A 27 0.42 3.77 -15.76
N LYS A 28 0.75 3.43 -14.50
CA LYS A 28 1.10 2.08 -14.11
C LYS A 28 -0.03 1.22 -14.65
N SER A 29 0.32 0.28 -15.52
CA SER A 29 -0.67 -0.54 -16.19
C SER A 29 -1.65 -1.11 -15.14
N PRO A 30 -2.94 -1.24 -15.47
CA PRO A 30 -3.94 -1.74 -14.54
C PRO A 30 -3.50 -3.07 -13.88
N PHE A 31 -2.71 -3.86 -14.60
CA PHE A 31 -2.04 -5.06 -14.11
C PHE A 31 -1.08 -4.81 -12.93
N GLN A 32 -0.20 -3.81 -13.00
CA GLN A 32 0.72 -3.49 -11.91
C GLN A 32 -0.02 -3.07 -10.63
N TYR A 33 -1.12 -2.33 -10.78
CA TYR A 33 -1.97 -1.97 -9.64
C TYR A 33 -2.60 -3.22 -9.00
N LEU A 34 -3.14 -4.13 -9.82
CA LEU A 34 -3.70 -5.40 -9.37
C LEU A 34 -2.67 -6.26 -8.63
N VAL A 35 -1.47 -6.41 -9.19
CA VAL A 35 -0.37 -7.16 -8.56
C VAL A 35 -0.01 -6.54 -7.21
N ARG A 36 0.17 -5.22 -7.14
CA ARG A 36 0.45 -4.52 -5.88
C ARG A 36 -0.65 -4.72 -4.84
N ARG A 37 -1.92 -4.70 -5.25
CA ARG A 37 -3.06 -4.95 -4.35
C ARG A 37 -3.04 -6.39 -3.82
N LYS A 38 -2.77 -7.38 -4.67
CA LYS A 38 -2.65 -8.78 -4.28
C LYS A 38 -1.48 -9.01 -3.32
N VAL A 39 -0.31 -8.45 -3.61
CA VAL A 39 0.87 -8.54 -2.72
C VAL A 39 0.59 -7.90 -1.36
N ARG A 40 -0.05 -6.73 -1.32
CA ARG A 40 -0.46 -6.10 -0.04
C ARG A 40 -1.40 -6.98 0.77
N LYS A 41 -2.34 -7.67 0.11
CA LYS A 41 -3.22 -8.62 0.78
C LYS A 41 -2.43 -9.81 1.32
N LEU A 42 -1.52 -10.34 0.52
CA LEU A 42 -0.67 -11.47 0.89
C LEU A 42 0.19 -11.18 2.13
N LYS A 43 0.83 -10.00 2.18
CA LYS A 43 1.61 -9.52 3.33
C LYS A 43 0.83 -9.45 4.65
N LYS A 44 -0.49 -9.27 4.59
CA LYS A 44 -1.36 -9.24 5.78
C LYS A 44 -1.75 -10.64 6.25
N MET A 45 -1.71 -11.64 5.38
CA MET A 45 -2.08 -13.02 5.69
C MET A 45 -0.88 -13.83 6.18
N VAL A 46 0.31 -13.57 5.62
CA VAL A 46 1.52 -14.31 5.96
C VAL A 46 2.24 -13.63 7.14
N PRO A 47 2.54 -14.36 8.22
CA PRO A 47 3.30 -13.81 9.35
C PRO A 47 4.66 -13.25 8.93
N GLY A 48 5.08 -12.14 9.55
CA GLY A 48 6.44 -11.60 9.39
C GLY A 48 6.78 -11.04 7.99
N CYS A 49 5.78 -10.64 7.20
CA CYS A 49 5.96 -10.18 5.80
C CYS A 49 5.69 -8.68 5.55
N GLN A 50 5.46 -7.88 6.59
CA GLN A 50 4.96 -6.51 6.44
C GLN A 50 5.93 -5.61 5.65
N ASP A 51 7.24 -5.70 5.94
CA ASP A 51 8.28 -4.86 5.33
C ASP A 51 9.06 -5.54 4.20
N ASP A 52 8.75 -6.80 3.88
CA ASP A 52 9.52 -7.58 2.92
C ASP A 52 9.35 -7.15 1.45
N GLY A 53 10.36 -7.41 0.63
CA GLY A 53 10.23 -7.36 -0.83
C GLY A 53 9.31 -8.45 -1.39
N VAL A 54 8.82 -8.28 -2.63
CA VAL A 54 7.88 -9.22 -3.28
C VAL A 54 8.39 -10.66 -3.26
N GLU A 55 9.67 -10.86 -3.58
CA GLU A 55 10.30 -12.19 -3.61
C GLU A 55 10.28 -12.87 -2.24
N ALA A 56 10.69 -12.14 -1.20
CA ALA A 56 10.67 -12.65 0.17
C ALA A 56 9.25 -12.98 0.63
N VAL A 57 8.25 -12.17 0.27
CA VAL A 57 6.84 -12.46 0.55
C VAL A 57 6.40 -13.76 -0.11
N LEU A 58 6.73 -13.98 -1.39
CA LEU A 58 6.34 -15.20 -2.11
C LEU A 58 7.01 -16.44 -1.51
N ARG A 59 8.30 -16.36 -1.18
CA ARG A 59 9.03 -17.46 -0.52
C ARG A 59 8.43 -17.79 0.85
N LYS A 60 8.24 -16.80 1.72
CA LYS A 60 7.61 -16.98 3.04
C LYS A 60 6.17 -17.49 2.93
N THR A 61 5.46 -17.11 1.87
CA THR A 61 4.12 -17.65 1.59
C THR A 61 4.19 -19.15 1.35
N ALA A 62 5.12 -19.62 0.52
CA ALA A 62 5.28 -21.05 0.24
C ALA A 62 5.64 -21.82 1.52
N GLU A 63 6.57 -21.28 2.32
CA GLU A 63 6.94 -21.84 3.63
C GLU A 63 5.73 -21.91 4.58
N TYR A 64 4.91 -20.85 4.63
CA TYR A 64 3.74 -20.79 5.50
C TYR A 64 2.63 -21.75 5.07
N ILE A 65 2.42 -21.94 3.76
CA ILE A 65 1.49 -22.96 3.23
C ILE A 65 1.94 -24.35 3.70
N ALA A 66 3.22 -24.70 3.48
CA ALA A 66 3.75 -26.00 3.88
C ALA A 66 3.64 -26.23 5.40
N PHE A 67 3.89 -25.19 6.19
CA PHE A 67 3.70 -25.24 7.64
C PHE A 67 2.25 -25.51 8.04
N LEU A 68 1.29 -24.79 7.44
CA LEU A 68 -0.13 -24.99 7.72
C LEU A 68 -0.62 -26.38 7.30
N GLU A 69 -0.15 -26.89 6.16
CA GLU A 69 -0.45 -28.26 5.70
C GLU A 69 0.04 -29.31 6.69
N LEU A 70 1.26 -29.14 7.20
CA LEU A 70 1.82 -30.00 8.24
C LEU A 70 1.00 -29.94 9.53
N GLN A 71 0.63 -28.73 9.98
CA GLN A 71 -0.20 -28.56 11.18
C GLN A 71 -1.56 -29.24 11.02
N VAL A 72 -2.25 -29.04 9.90
CA VAL A 72 -3.53 -29.68 9.62
C VAL A 72 -3.39 -31.20 9.59
N THR A 73 -2.32 -31.73 8.99
CA THR A 73 -2.06 -33.17 8.94
C THR A 73 -1.83 -33.76 10.33
N ALA A 74 -1.03 -33.09 11.17
CA ALA A 74 -0.79 -33.50 12.54
C ALA A 74 -2.09 -33.47 13.37
N LEU A 75 -2.87 -32.39 13.29
CA LEU A 75 -4.13 -32.25 14.00
C LEU A 75 -5.16 -33.30 13.57
N LYS A 76 -5.27 -33.60 12.28
CA LYS A 76 -6.12 -34.70 11.78
C LYS A 76 -5.69 -36.05 12.32
N SER A 77 -4.38 -36.30 12.40
CA SER A 77 -3.85 -37.56 12.95
C SER A 77 -4.18 -37.68 14.44
N LEU A 78 -4.07 -36.58 15.20
CA LEU A 78 -4.46 -36.54 16.60
C LEU A 78 -5.98 -36.73 16.77
N SER A 79 -6.81 -36.03 16.01
CA SER A 79 -8.28 -36.21 16.04
C SER A 79 -8.65 -37.66 15.72
N TYR A 80 -7.99 -38.30 14.75
CA TYR A 80 -8.19 -39.72 14.46
C TYR A 80 -7.85 -40.63 15.65
N ILE A 81 -6.76 -40.34 16.37
CA ILE A 81 -6.36 -41.10 17.56
C ILE A 81 -7.34 -40.89 18.72
N TYR A 82 -7.79 -39.65 18.94
CA TYR A 82 -8.62 -39.27 20.09
C TYR A 82 -10.13 -39.33 19.83
N GLY A 83 -10.56 -39.63 18.59
CA GLY A 83 -11.96 -39.91 18.25
C GLY A 83 -12.91 -38.72 18.32
N VAL A 84 -12.43 -37.49 18.12
CA VAL A 84 -13.26 -36.28 17.98
C VAL A 84 -13.47 -35.96 16.51
#